data_AF-A0AAU3J6C0-F1
#
_entry.id   AF-A0AAU3J6C0-F1
#
_cell.length_a   1.000
_cell.length_b   1.000
_cell.length_c   1.000
_cell.angle_alpha   90.00
_cell.angle_beta   90.00
_cell.angle_gamma   90.00
#
_symmetry.space_group_name_H-M   'P 1'
#
loop_
_entity.id
_entity.type
_entity.pdbx_description
1 polymer ?
#
loop_
_entity_poly.entity_id
_entity_poly.type
_entity_poly.pdbx_seq_one_letter_code
_entity_poly.pdbx_strand_id
1 'polypeptide(L)'
;MANDRAATATKPPALTFGKTEREDHPWEIQLVRHPDRAESAQFRAAKDVTHKILREMGRTELPYGPGPYEMHHGGSLWVKTSGGWRMYRARVGIEWSMQFCADPAKVDRLRQEAADLVAAFPDTLPALDALGYKRARKLLETPITDAKGVAAWTDSLFNACVPLTTGNHQGILPKAAGEHHYPWPVKGADYIRYDDFNLWVTLPDGTHAGVAPVAARGSGDGHLRIIHARHGTPAGDALAKAQRRRQMAVLPPDSPMALEAFHQQIAPGARSASGRPRARGGHGATRRTG
;
A
#
# COMPACT_ATOMS: atom_id res chain seq x y z
N MET A 1 -8.59 -27.10 64.67
CA MET A 1 -7.45 -27.48 63.82
C MET A 1 -7.61 -26.75 62.49
N ALA A 2 -6.97 -25.58 62.36
CA ALA A 2 -6.95 -24.80 61.12
C ALA A 2 -5.74 -25.23 60.30
N ASN A 3 -5.95 -25.52 59.02
CA ASN A 3 -4.92 -26.06 58.13
C ASN A 3 -4.46 -24.93 57.20
N ASP A 4 -3.39 -24.25 57.57
CA ASP A 4 -2.72 -23.24 56.75
C ASP A 4 -1.98 -23.93 55.59
N ARG A 5 -2.57 -23.88 54.39
CA ARG A 5 -1.84 -24.14 53.15
C ARG A 5 -1.24 -22.84 52.64
N ALA A 6 0.03 -22.63 52.95
CA ALA A 6 0.85 -21.60 52.31
C ALA A 6 0.92 -21.86 50.81
N ALA A 7 0.34 -20.95 50.02
CA ALA A 7 0.47 -20.94 48.57
C ALA A 7 1.93 -20.59 48.22
N THR A 8 2.63 -21.54 47.61
CA THR A 8 3.96 -21.32 47.02
C THR A 8 3.81 -20.41 45.81
N ALA A 9 4.18 -19.13 45.97
CA ALA A 9 4.30 -18.18 44.89
C ALA A 9 5.30 -18.73 43.85
N THR A 10 4.78 -19.15 42.70
CA THR A 10 5.58 -19.60 41.57
C THR A 10 6.27 -18.37 40.98
N LYS A 11 7.60 -18.31 41.09
CA LYS A 11 8.42 -17.27 40.45
C LYS A 11 8.08 -17.27 38.95
N PRO A 12 7.73 -16.14 38.33
CA PRO A 12 7.54 -16.09 36.88
C PRO A 12 8.83 -16.55 36.20
N PRO A 13 8.75 -17.33 35.11
CA PRO A 13 9.94 -17.81 34.41
C PRO A 13 10.80 -16.61 34.01
N ALA A 14 12.10 -16.70 34.33
CA ALA A 14 13.06 -15.67 33.98
C ALA A 14 13.07 -15.48 32.46
N LEU A 15 12.91 -14.23 32.01
CA LEU A 15 13.05 -13.87 30.60
C LEU A 15 14.46 -14.26 30.15
N THR A 16 14.54 -15.18 29.20
CA THR A 16 15.79 -15.53 28.53
C THR A 16 15.95 -14.57 27.36
N PHE A 17 16.92 -13.65 27.45
CA PHE A 17 17.23 -12.77 26.34
C PHE A 17 17.81 -13.59 25.17
N GLY A 18 17.32 -13.33 23.96
CA GLY A 18 17.90 -13.90 22.73
C GLY A 18 19.27 -13.30 22.40
N LYS A 19 19.84 -13.65 21.24
CA LYS A 19 21.08 -13.01 20.76
C LYS A 19 20.84 -11.53 20.47
N THR A 20 21.80 -10.70 20.88
CA THR A 20 21.90 -9.31 20.44
C THR A 20 22.47 -9.30 19.02
N GLU A 21 21.62 -9.07 18.03
CA GLU A 21 22.03 -8.85 16.65
C GLU A 21 22.36 -7.35 16.46
N ARG A 22 23.50 -7.04 15.82
CA ARG A 22 23.89 -5.68 15.43
C ARG A 22 24.29 -5.69 13.96
N GLU A 23 23.63 -4.85 13.17
CA GLU A 23 23.95 -4.61 11.77
C GLU A 23 24.43 -3.15 11.64
N ASP A 24 25.68 -2.93 11.22
CA ASP A 24 26.18 -1.61 10.82
C ASP A 24 26.02 -1.46 9.30
N HIS A 25 24.83 -1.07 8.86
CA HIS A 25 24.57 -0.75 7.46
C HIS A 25 24.54 0.78 7.28
N PRO A 26 25.58 1.42 6.72
CA PRO A 26 25.44 2.78 6.23
C PRO A 26 24.48 2.73 5.03
N TRP A 27 23.26 3.23 5.21
CA TRP A 27 22.31 3.33 4.11
C TRP A 27 22.09 4.80 3.75
N GLU A 28 22.14 5.07 2.46
CA GLU A 28 21.81 6.35 1.84
C GLU A 28 20.57 6.11 0.99
N ILE A 29 19.53 6.93 1.18
CA ILE A 29 18.39 6.97 0.25
C ILE A 29 18.57 8.19 -0.65
N GLN A 30 18.62 7.96 -1.96
CA GLN A 30 18.44 9.07 -2.87
C GLN A 30 16.95 9.33 -3.05
N LEU A 31 16.47 10.36 -2.37
CA LEU A 31 15.11 10.86 -2.55
C LEU A 31 15.07 11.63 -3.86
N VAL A 32 14.25 11.15 -4.78
CA VAL A 32 14.18 11.75 -6.10
C VAL A 32 12.80 12.33 -6.35
N ARG A 33 12.79 13.55 -6.85
CA ARG A 33 11.56 14.24 -7.28
C ARG A 33 10.99 13.53 -8.51
N HIS A 34 9.84 12.89 -8.36
CA HIS A 34 9.10 12.31 -9.49
C HIS A 34 8.47 13.42 -10.35
N PRO A 35 8.26 13.19 -11.68
CA PRO A 35 7.53 14.14 -12.51
C PRO A 35 6.10 14.31 -12.00
N ASP A 36 5.52 15.48 -12.28
CA ASP A 36 4.10 15.71 -12.03
C ASP A 36 3.29 14.71 -12.85
N ARG A 37 2.63 13.78 -12.15
CA ARG A 37 1.67 12.88 -12.77
C ARG A 37 0.46 13.68 -13.20
N ALA A 38 -0.14 13.32 -14.33
CA ALA A 38 -1.48 13.79 -14.65
C ALA A 38 -2.44 13.26 -13.57
N GLU A 39 -2.94 14.17 -12.74
CA GLU A 39 -3.83 13.81 -11.64
C GLU A 39 -5.21 13.45 -12.20
N SER A 40 -5.71 12.28 -11.80
CA SER A 40 -7.09 11.91 -12.10
C SER A 40 -8.06 12.94 -11.51
N ALA A 41 -9.24 13.08 -12.09
CA ALA A 41 -10.28 13.94 -11.52
C ALA A 41 -10.70 13.48 -10.11
N GLN A 42 -10.53 12.19 -9.81
CA GLN A 42 -10.75 11.58 -8.51
C GLN A 42 -9.75 12.10 -7.48
N PHE A 43 -8.47 12.01 -7.81
CA PHE A 43 -7.40 12.43 -6.91
C PHE A 43 -7.40 13.95 -6.69
N ARG A 44 -7.68 14.75 -7.73
CA ARG A 44 -7.85 16.21 -7.57
C ARG A 44 -8.97 16.55 -6.60
N ALA A 45 -10.13 15.92 -6.74
CA ALA A 45 -11.25 16.14 -5.82
C ALA A 45 -10.91 15.74 -4.38
N ALA A 46 -10.15 14.65 -4.19
CA ALA A 46 -9.65 14.23 -2.87
C ALA A 46 -8.68 15.26 -2.28
N LYS A 47 -7.70 15.75 -3.06
CA LYS A 47 -6.76 16.80 -2.63
C LYS A 47 -7.48 18.08 -2.23
N ASP A 48 -8.45 18.51 -3.04
CA ASP A 48 -9.19 19.73 -2.80
C ASP A 48 -9.98 19.68 -1.49
N VAL A 49 -10.64 18.55 -1.21
CA VAL A 49 -11.35 18.39 0.07
C VAL A 49 -10.39 18.24 1.25
N THR A 50 -9.28 17.52 1.11
CA THR A 50 -8.28 17.40 2.18
C THR A 50 -7.70 18.77 2.54
N HIS A 51 -7.42 19.64 1.57
CA HIS A 51 -6.99 21.00 1.86
C HIS A 51 -8.07 21.83 2.57
N LYS A 52 -9.36 21.63 2.27
CA LYS A 52 -10.45 22.27 3.01
C LYS A 52 -10.52 21.77 4.45
N ILE A 53 -10.45 20.45 4.65
CA ILE A 53 -10.39 19.82 5.97
C ILE A 53 -9.23 20.41 6.80
N LEU A 54 -8.02 20.43 6.24
CA LEU A 54 -6.82 20.92 6.93
C LEU A 54 -6.90 22.40 7.32
N ARG A 55 -7.66 23.22 6.57
CA ARG A 55 -7.91 24.63 6.93
C ARG A 55 -8.88 24.81 8.09
N GLU A 56 -9.75 23.84 8.34
CA GLU A 56 -10.67 23.85 9.49
C GLU A 56 -9.99 23.36 10.78
N MET A 57 -8.83 22.69 10.68
CA MET A 57 -8.14 22.11 11.82
C MET A 57 -7.25 23.12 12.54
N GLY A 58 -7.19 23.01 13.87
CA GLY A 58 -6.21 23.75 14.66
C GLY A 58 -4.78 23.30 14.35
N ARG A 59 -3.80 24.21 14.48
CA ARG A 59 -2.39 23.90 14.16
C ARG A 59 -1.82 22.69 14.91
N THR A 60 -2.25 22.49 16.16
CA THR A 60 -1.84 21.37 17.01
C THR A 60 -2.57 20.06 16.70
N GLU A 61 -3.61 20.11 15.87
CA GLU A 61 -4.42 18.94 15.49
C GLU A 61 -4.01 18.36 14.13
N LEU A 62 -3.17 19.08 13.37
CA LEU A 62 -2.72 18.67 12.04
C LEU A 62 -1.93 17.34 12.12
N PRO A 63 -2.32 16.26 11.40
CA PRO A 63 -1.77 14.92 11.63
C PRO A 63 -0.25 14.79 11.47
N TYR A 64 0.34 15.62 10.60
CA TYR A 64 1.77 15.63 10.30
C TYR A 64 2.40 17.02 10.53
N GLY A 65 1.73 17.86 11.33
CA GLY A 65 2.13 19.25 11.53
C GLY A 65 1.73 20.17 10.37
N PRO A 66 2.17 21.45 10.41
CA PRO A 66 1.89 22.42 9.36
C PRO A 66 2.57 22.06 8.04
N GLY A 67 1.89 22.35 6.93
CA GLY A 67 2.40 22.13 5.58
C GLY A 67 3.63 22.99 5.21
N PRO A 68 4.10 22.92 3.95
CA PRO A 68 3.40 22.40 2.77
C PRO A 68 3.19 20.88 2.80
N TYR A 69 2.10 20.42 2.16
CA TYR A 69 1.69 19.02 2.13
C TYR A 69 1.95 18.37 0.78
N GLU A 70 2.47 17.16 0.83
CA GLU A 70 2.63 16.25 -0.29
C GLU A 70 1.60 15.13 -0.12
N MET A 71 0.49 15.25 -0.87
CA MET A 71 -0.67 14.37 -0.73
C MET A 71 -0.35 12.96 -1.21
N HIS A 72 -0.08 12.08 -0.26
CA HIS A 72 0.43 10.74 -0.49
C HIS A 72 -0.69 9.70 -0.59
N HIS A 73 -0.47 8.65 -1.39
CA HIS A 73 -1.34 7.49 -1.55
C HIS A 73 -1.01 6.45 -0.48
N GLY A 74 -1.84 6.26 0.54
CA GLY A 74 -1.39 5.38 1.62
C GLY A 74 -2.35 5.12 2.77
N GLY A 75 -3.66 5.24 2.60
CA GLY A 75 -4.68 4.89 3.61
C GLY A 75 -5.00 6.02 4.60
N SER A 76 -5.52 7.15 4.14
CA SER A 76 -6.03 8.22 5.01
C SER A 76 -7.55 8.11 5.21
N LEU A 77 -8.00 7.77 6.41
CA LEU A 77 -9.41 7.70 6.76
C LEU A 77 -9.82 8.97 7.53
N TRP A 78 -10.52 9.87 6.86
CA TRP A 78 -10.95 11.15 7.44
C TRP A 78 -12.36 11.04 8.01
N VAL A 79 -12.54 11.43 9.27
CA VAL A 79 -13.84 11.46 9.95
C VAL A 79 -14.07 12.79 10.65
N LYS A 80 -15.34 13.20 10.74
CA LYS A 80 -15.76 14.39 11.49
C LYS A 80 -16.30 13.97 12.85
N THR A 81 -15.67 14.47 13.90
CA THR A 81 -16.12 14.30 15.29
C THR A 81 -16.73 15.62 15.79
N SER A 82 -17.37 15.59 16.97
CA SER A 82 -17.80 16.80 17.68
C SER A 82 -16.66 17.77 17.97
N GLY A 83 -15.44 17.25 18.17
CA GLY A 83 -14.22 18.02 18.41
C GLY A 83 -13.46 18.46 17.15
N GLY A 84 -14.01 18.23 15.95
CA GLY A 84 -13.35 18.57 14.68
C GLY A 84 -12.95 17.36 13.85
N TRP A 85 -12.19 17.59 12.79
CA TRP A 85 -11.70 16.54 11.90
C TRP A 85 -10.61 15.70 12.56
N ARG A 86 -10.60 14.41 12.27
CA ARG A 86 -9.54 13.48 12.65
C ARG A 86 -9.18 12.61 11.44
N MET A 87 -7.89 12.30 11.31
CA MET A 87 -7.40 11.33 10.34
C MET A 87 -6.96 10.07 11.07
N TYR A 88 -7.51 8.94 10.66
CA TYR A 88 -7.03 7.62 11.04
C TYR A 88 -6.19 7.04 9.91
N ARG A 89 -5.20 6.23 10.25
CA ARG A 89 -4.46 5.43 9.28
C ARG A 89 -5.23 4.14 9.06
N ALA A 90 -5.53 3.83 7.81
CA ALA A 90 -6.03 2.50 7.47
C ALA A 90 -4.97 1.45 7.86
N ARG A 91 -5.42 0.23 8.18
CA ARG A 91 -4.53 -0.92 8.40
C ARG A 91 -3.55 -1.08 7.25
N VAL A 92 -4.02 -0.88 6.02
CA VAL A 92 -3.24 -0.92 4.79
C VAL A 92 -3.71 0.20 3.87
N GLY A 93 -2.75 0.87 3.24
CA GLY A 93 -2.99 1.82 2.16
C GLY A 93 -2.50 1.27 0.82
N ILE A 94 -3.11 1.74 -0.26
CA ILE A 94 -2.71 1.41 -1.63
C ILE A 94 -1.87 2.56 -2.17
N GLU A 95 -0.55 2.36 -2.22
CA GLU A 95 0.34 3.19 -3.02
C GLU A 95 -0.05 3.09 -4.49
N TRP A 96 0.11 4.16 -5.27
CA TRP A 96 -0.52 4.27 -6.59
C TRP A 96 -0.15 3.11 -7.53
N SER A 97 1.11 2.70 -7.59
CA SER A 97 1.52 1.60 -8.48
C SER A 97 1.02 0.22 -8.03
N MET A 98 0.65 0.06 -6.75
CA MET A 98 0.15 -1.22 -6.23
C MET A 98 -1.27 -1.52 -6.68
N GLN A 99 -2.01 -0.53 -7.19
CA GLN A 99 -3.35 -0.75 -7.72
C GLN A 99 -3.37 -1.81 -8.84
N PHE A 100 -2.28 -1.93 -9.60
CA PHE A 100 -2.20 -2.84 -10.75
C PHE A 100 -2.07 -4.32 -10.37
N CYS A 101 -1.58 -4.61 -9.17
CA CYS A 101 -1.57 -5.96 -8.61
C CYS A 101 -2.65 -6.18 -7.55
N ALA A 102 -3.46 -5.18 -7.20
CA ALA A 102 -4.45 -5.28 -6.14
C ALA A 102 -5.65 -6.15 -6.54
N ASP A 103 -6.02 -7.07 -5.66
CA ASP A 103 -7.20 -7.92 -5.77
C ASP A 103 -8.46 -7.12 -5.37
N PRO A 104 -9.45 -6.94 -6.26
CA PRO A 104 -10.68 -6.20 -5.98
C PRO A 104 -11.41 -6.66 -4.72
N ALA A 105 -11.44 -7.98 -4.43
CA ALA A 105 -12.12 -8.49 -3.24
C ALA A 105 -11.38 -8.10 -1.95
N LYS A 106 -10.04 -8.02 -1.99
CA LYS A 106 -9.24 -7.57 -0.84
C LYS A 106 -9.37 -6.07 -0.64
N VAL A 107 -9.41 -5.30 -1.72
CA VAL A 107 -9.65 -3.85 -1.68
C VAL A 107 -11.08 -3.52 -1.22
N ASP A 108 -12.08 -4.33 -1.60
CA ASP A 108 -13.45 -4.15 -1.13
C ASP A 108 -13.56 -4.31 0.39
N ARG A 109 -12.77 -5.21 1.01
CA ARG A 109 -12.70 -5.30 2.48
C ARG A 109 -12.19 -4.01 3.11
N LEU A 110 -11.18 -3.36 2.52
CA LEU A 110 -10.72 -2.04 3.00
C LEU A 110 -11.82 -0.97 2.86
N ARG A 111 -12.62 -1.02 1.79
CA ARG A 111 -13.79 -0.15 1.63
C ARG A 111 -14.83 -0.41 2.72
N GLN A 112 -15.12 -1.68 3.02
CA GLN A 112 -16.07 -2.05 4.08
C GLN A 112 -15.60 -1.54 5.45
N GLU A 113 -14.34 -1.77 5.80
CA GLU A 113 -13.74 -1.25 7.04
C GLU A 113 -13.84 0.28 7.15
N ALA A 114 -13.58 1.00 6.04
CA ALA A 114 -13.74 2.44 5.98
C ALA A 114 -15.21 2.88 6.09
N ALA A 115 -16.14 2.13 5.50
CA ALA A 115 -17.57 2.40 5.60
C ALA A 115 -18.07 2.23 7.03
N ASP A 116 -17.65 1.17 7.72
CA ASP A 116 -17.96 0.92 9.13
C ASP A 116 -17.40 2.05 10.02
N LEU A 117 -16.15 2.46 9.78
CA LEU A 117 -15.56 3.58 10.49
C LEU A 117 -16.36 4.88 10.26
N VAL A 118 -16.67 5.22 9.02
CA VAL A 118 -17.41 6.45 8.71
C VAL A 118 -18.84 6.41 9.28
N ALA A 119 -19.49 5.24 9.29
CA ALA A 119 -20.80 5.07 9.89
C ALA A 119 -20.81 5.34 11.42
N ALA A 120 -19.71 5.08 12.11
CA ALA A 120 -19.55 5.40 13.53
C ALA A 120 -19.42 6.92 13.81
N PHE A 121 -19.21 7.75 12.77
CA PHE A 121 -19.07 9.20 12.87
C PHE A 121 -20.09 9.92 11.97
N PRO A 122 -21.37 10.06 12.40
CA PRO A 122 -22.49 10.45 11.54
C PRO A 122 -22.34 11.83 10.87
N ASP A 123 -21.57 12.74 11.45
CA ASP A 123 -21.31 14.07 10.88
C ASP A 123 -20.36 14.04 9.67
N THR A 124 -19.67 12.92 9.44
CA THR A 124 -18.62 12.82 8.41
C THR A 124 -19.17 13.03 7.00
N LEU A 125 -20.22 12.30 6.61
CA LEU A 125 -20.76 12.40 5.25
C LEU A 125 -21.39 13.79 4.97
N PRO A 126 -22.23 14.36 5.86
CA PRO A 126 -22.73 15.73 5.70
C PRO A 126 -21.61 16.76 5.60
N ALA A 127 -20.56 16.65 6.42
CA ALA A 127 -19.44 17.59 6.40
C ALA A 127 -18.62 17.47 5.10
N LEU A 128 -18.33 16.25 4.63
CA LEU A 128 -17.69 16.03 3.33
C LEU A 128 -18.54 16.60 2.19
N ASP A 129 -19.86 16.43 2.27
CA ASP A 129 -20.79 17.01 1.31
C ASP A 129 -20.75 18.55 1.32
N ALA A 130 -20.75 19.18 2.48
CA ALA A 130 -20.64 20.64 2.62
C ALA A 130 -19.33 21.18 2.04
N LEU A 131 -18.24 20.41 2.16
CA LEU A 131 -16.95 20.73 1.55
C LEU A 131 -16.89 20.45 0.03
N GLY A 132 -17.94 19.87 -0.54
CA GLY A 132 -18.07 19.60 -1.97
C GLY A 132 -17.59 18.22 -2.42
N TYR A 133 -17.22 17.32 -1.50
CA TYR A 133 -16.81 15.95 -1.82
C TYR A 133 -18.01 15.00 -1.90
N LYS A 134 -18.94 15.32 -2.82
CA LYS A 134 -20.25 14.66 -2.99
C LYS A 134 -20.22 13.16 -3.35
N ARG A 135 -19.04 12.61 -3.59
CA ARG A 135 -18.84 11.21 -3.96
C ARG A 135 -18.53 10.29 -2.78
N ALA A 136 -18.33 10.83 -1.58
CA ALA A 136 -17.98 10.05 -0.39
C ALA A 136 -18.92 8.86 -0.18
N ARG A 137 -20.22 9.15 -0.13
CA ARG A 137 -21.28 8.14 0.05
C ARG A 137 -21.20 7.04 -1.00
N LYS A 138 -21.20 7.41 -2.28
CA LYS A 138 -21.16 6.45 -3.39
C LYS A 138 -19.92 5.56 -3.34
N LEU A 139 -18.75 6.11 -3.01
CA LEU A 139 -17.51 5.34 -2.88
C LEU A 139 -17.60 4.30 -1.76
N LEU A 140 -18.21 4.65 -0.63
CA LEU A 140 -18.36 3.74 0.50
C LEU A 140 -19.46 2.69 0.27
N GLU A 141 -20.49 3.00 -0.51
CA GLU A 141 -21.63 2.09 -0.74
C GLU A 141 -21.46 1.18 -1.97
N THR A 142 -20.55 1.52 -2.90
CA THR A 142 -20.36 0.74 -4.14
C THR A 142 -19.32 -0.36 -3.95
N PRO A 143 -19.68 -1.65 -4.10
CA PRO A 143 -18.71 -2.74 -4.05
C PRO A 143 -17.61 -2.61 -5.10
N ILE A 144 -16.39 -2.99 -4.73
CA ILE A 144 -15.23 -3.02 -5.61
C ILE A 144 -15.08 -4.43 -6.19
N THR A 145 -15.36 -4.57 -7.48
CA THR A 145 -15.39 -5.88 -8.16
C THR A 145 -14.38 -6.00 -9.30
N ASP A 146 -13.76 -4.89 -9.71
CA ASP A 146 -12.84 -4.84 -10.84
C ASP A 146 -11.71 -3.83 -10.63
N ALA A 147 -10.78 -3.78 -11.59
CA ALA A 147 -9.64 -2.87 -11.58
C ALA A 147 -10.05 -1.39 -11.63
N LYS A 148 -11.22 -1.05 -12.18
CA LYS A 148 -11.72 0.32 -12.22
C LYS A 148 -12.20 0.77 -10.83
N GLY A 149 -12.85 -0.13 -10.10
CA GLY A 149 -13.20 0.07 -8.69
C GLY A 149 -11.97 0.24 -7.82
N VAL A 150 -10.94 -0.60 -8.03
CA VAL A 150 -9.64 -0.46 -7.35
C VAL A 150 -9.03 0.92 -7.64
N ALA A 151 -8.92 1.33 -8.90
CA ALA A 151 -8.35 2.63 -9.26
C ALA A 151 -9.13 3.80 -8.64
N ALA A 152 -10.47 3.73 -8.64
CA ALA A 152 -11.31 4.73 -8.00
C ALA A 152 -11.11 4.80 -6.49
N TRP A 153 -10.91 3.66 -5.81
CA TRP A 153 -10.58 3.60 -4.40
C TRP A 153 -9.19 4.15 -4.11
N THR A 154 -8.18 3.73 -4.89
CA THR A 154 -6.79 4.20 -4.78
C THR A 154 -6.71 5.73 -4.79
N ASP A 155 -7.45 6.39 -5.68
CA ASP A 155 -7.47 7.85 -5.80
C ASP A 155 -8.49 8.57 -4.90
N SER A 156 -9.23 7.83 -4.07
CA SER A 156 -10.25 8.41 -3.19
C SER A 156 -9.66 9.02 -1.92
N LEU A 157 -10.40 9.95 -1.29
CA LEU A 157 -10.07 10.50 0.04
C LEU A 157 -9.79 9.44 1.11
N PHE A 158 -10.41 8.26 1.01
CA PHE A 158 -10.31 7.17 1.99
C PHE A 158 -9.03 6.32 1.83
N ASN A 159 -8.21 6.63 0.82
CA ASN A 159 -6.92 6.00 0.60
C ASN A 159 -5.82 7.02 0.31
N ALA A 160 -6.08 7.92 -0.64
CA ALA A 160 -5.16 8.99 -1.01
C ALA A 160 -5.34 10.21 -0.12
N CYS A 161 -4.36 11.12 -0.18
CA CYS A 161 -4.31 12.37 0.57
C CYS A 161 -4.01 12.16 2.06
N VAL A 162 -3.06 11.26 2.34
CA VAL A 162 -2.26 11.33 3.56
C VAL A 162 -1.42 12.62 3.46
N PRO A 163 -1.62 13.63 4.31
CA PRO A 163 -1.06 14.96 4.12
C PRO A 163 0.33 15.03 4.73
N LEU A 164 1.28 14.31 4.15
CA LEU A 164 2.65 14.27 4.65
C LEU A 164 3.33 15.61 4.40
N THR A 165 4.13 16.10 5.36
CA THR A 165 5.11 17.16 5.08
C THR A 165 6.27 16.57 4.30
N THR A 166 7.07 17.40 3.63
CA THR A 166 8.26 16.93 2.89
C THR A 166 9.19 16.08 3.78
N GLY A 167 9.38 16.42 5.06
CA GLY A 167 10.18 15.61 5.98
C GLY A 167 9.56 14.24 6.31
N ASN A 168 8.23 14.15 6.35
CA ASN A 168 7.50 12.90 6.60
C ASN A 168 7.29 12.07 5.31
N HIS A 169 7.38 12.70 4.14
CA HIS A 169 7.30 12.04 2.84
C HIS A 169 8.67 11.58 2.33
N GLN A 170 9.55 11.22 3.26
CA GLN A 170 10.92 10.78 3.01
C GLN A 170 11.20 9.49 3.80
N GLY A 171 11.95 8.56 3.19
CA GLY A 171 12.24 7.24 3.76
C GLY A 171 13.43 7.22 4.72
N ILE A 172 13.53 8.14 5.68
CA ILE A 172 14.61 8.07 6.69
C ILE A 172 14.24 6.97 7.70
N LEU A 173 14.88 5.80 7.59
CA LEU A 173 14.73 4.71 8.56
C LEU A 173 15.53 5.01 9.86
N PRO A 174 15.12 4.52 11.03
CA PRO A 174 15.96 4.61 12.24
C PRO A 174 17.15 3.63 12.19
N LYS A 175 18.22 3.91 12.94
CA LYS A 175 19.48 3.11 13.02
C LYS A 175 19.33 1.71 13.69
N ALA A 176 18.12 1.19 13.85
CA ALA A 176 17.84 -0.08 14.53
C ALA A 176 16.87 -0.94 13.70
N ALA A 177 17.09 -2.26 13.70
CA ALA A 177 16.33 -3.22 12.89
C ALA A 177 14.95 -3.61 13.49
N GLY A 178 13.99 -3.91 12.61
CA GLY A 178 12.68 -4.55 12.90
C GLY A 178 11.53 -3.94 12.10
N GLU A 179 10.73 -4.63 11.25
CA GLU A 179 9.84 -3.99 10.22
C GLU A 179 10.56 -3.02 9.23
N HIS A 180 11.80 -2.63 9.51
CA HIS A 180 12.48 -1.39 9.15
C HIS A 180 13.44 -1.49 7.95
N HIS A 181 13.21 -2.36 6.97
CA HIS A 181 14.10 -2.43 5.79
C HIS A 181 13.40 -2.23 4.43
N TYR A 182 12.07 -2.10 4.43
CA TYR A 182 11.29 -1.80 3.23
C TYR A 182 10.27 -0.70 3.51
N PRO A 183 10.02 0.25 2.59
CA PRO A 183 9.02 1.28 2.81
C PRO A 183 7.66 0.63 3.08
N TRP A 184 7.02 0.97 4.21
CA TRP A 184 5.69 0.45 4.57
C TRP A 184 4.66 0.48 3.43
N PRO A 185 4.59 1.54 2.58
CA PRO A 185 3.69 1.56 1.42
C PRO A 185 3.91 0.42 0.41
N VAL A 186 5.14 -0.09 0.30
CA VAL A 186 5.47 -1.26 -0.55
C VAL A 186 5.05 -2.55 0.14
N LYS A 187 5.40 -2.71 1.43
CA LYS A 187 5.06 -3.93 2.18
C LYS A 187 3.54 -4.10 2.33
N GLY A 188 2.79 -3.01 2.43
CA GLY A 188 1.34 -3.00 2.46
C GLY A 188 0.69 -3.76 1.29
N ALA A 189 1.36 -3.83 0.13
CA ALA A 189 0.85 -4.55 -1.03
C ALA A 189 0.65 -6.06 -0.77
N ASP A 190 1.37 -6.69 0.15
CA ASP A 190 1.17 -8.11 0.49
C ASP A 190 -0.23 -8.41 1.02
N TYR A 191 -0.92 -7.42 1.60
CA TYR A 191 -2.27 -7.59 2.14
C TYR A 191 -3.38 -7.42 1.10
N ILE A 192 -3.07 -6.78 -0.03
CA ILE A 192 -4.06 -6.41 -1.05
C ILE A 192 -3.80 -7.02 -2.41
N ARG A 193 -2.58 -7.47 -2.72
CA ARG A 193 -2.26 -8.04 -4.03
C ARG A 193 -3.00 -9.35 -4.30
N TYR A 194 -3.20 -9.68 -5.56
CA TYR A 194 -3.58 -11.03 -5.95
C TYR A 194 -2.57 -12.06 -5.41
N ASP A 195 -3.07 -13.18 -4.92
CA ASP A 195 -2.22 -14.26 -4.37
C ASP A 195 -1.26 -14.84 -5.41
N ASP A 196 -1.61 -14.71 -6.70
CA ASP A 196 -0.88 -15.24 -7.84
C ASP A 196 0.19 -14.26 -8.41
N PHE A 197 0.40 -13.10 -7.78
CA PHE A 197 1.45 -12.15 -8.16
C PHE A 197 2.56 -12.11 -7.13
N ASN A 198 3.83 -12.37 -7.50
CA ASN A 198 4.94 -12.27 -6.56
C ASN A 198 5.50 -10.83 -6.48
N LEU A 199 5.34 -10.19 -5.31
CA LEU A 199 5.77 -8.82 -5.04
C LEU A 199 7.29 -8.66 -4.89
N TRP A 200 7.96 -9.72 -4.43
CA TRP A 200 9.38 -9.71 -4.09
C TRP A 200 10.11 -10.67 -5.02
N VAL A 201 10.94 -10.13 -5.90
CA VAL A 201 11.70 -10.91 -6.88
C VAL A 201 13.17 -10.96 -6.52
N THR A 202 13.85 -12.01 -6.98
CA THR A 202 15.29 -12.17 -6.79
C THR A 202 16.03 -11.56 -7.98
N LEU A 203 17.00 -10.69 -7.69
CA LEU A 203 17.85 -10.04 -8.67
C LEU A 203 19.06 -10.93 -9.04
N PRO A 204 19.72 -10.67 -10.19
CA PRO A 204 20.87 -11.47 -10.63
C PRO A 204 22.06 -11.49 -9.64
N ASP A 205 22.18 -10.47 -8.80
CA ASP A 205 23.20 -10.36 -7.76
C ASP A 205 22.82 -11.07 -6.44
N GLY A 206 21.69 -11.79 -6.42
CA GLY A 206 21.16 -12.49 -5.25
C GLY A 206 20.42 -11.59 -4.26
N THR A 207 20.32 -10.28 -4.52
CA THR A 207 19.52 -9.37 -3.69
C THR A 207 18.04 -9.39 -4.09
N HIS A 208 17.18 -8.72 -3.34
CA HIS A 208 15.74 -8.67 -3.61
C HIS A 208 15.29 -7.28 -4.04
N ALA A 209 14.28 -7.25 -4.91
CA ALA A 209 13.57 -6.03 -5.29
C ALA A 209 12.08 -6.16 -5.02
N GLY A 210 11.49 -5.06 -4.55
CA GLY A 210 10.05 -4.88 -4.58
C GLY A 210 9.64 -4.44 -5.99
N VAL A 211 8.57 -5.03 -6.51
CA VAL A 211 8.11 -4.79 -7.89
C VAL A 211 6.60 -4.58 -7.98
N ALA A 212 6.13 -3.92 -9.04
CA ALA A 212 4.70 -3.79 -9.34
C ALA A 212 4.45 -3.93 -10.85
N PRO A 213 3.30 -4.48 -11.29
CA PRO A 213 2.92 -4.45 -12.70
C PRO A 213 2.79 -3.00 -13.20
N VAL A 214 3.04 -2.77 -14.48
CA VAL A 214 2.77 -1.46 -15.10
C VAL A 214 1.31 -1.28 -15.52
N ALA A 215 0.56 -2.37 -15.62
CA ALA A 215 -0.84 -2.40 -16.06
C ALA A 215 -1.65 -3.42 -15.25
N ALA A 216 -2.97 -3.26 -15.28
CA ALA A 216 -3.88 -4.12 -14.53
C ALA A 216 -3.77 -5.60 -14.94
N ARG A 217 -3.95 -6.51 -13.98
CA ARG A 217 -4.11 -7.95 -14.24
C ARG A 217 -5.20 -8.18 -15.30
N GLY A 218 -4.90 -8.99 -16.30
CA GLY A 218 -5.81 -9.20 -17.44
C GLY A 218 -5.47 -8.41 -18.71
N SER A 219 -4.63 -7.36 -18.60
CA SER A 219 -4.25 -6.52 -19.75
C SER A 219 -3.38 -7.24 -20.79
N GLY A 220 -2.64 -8.26 -20.34
CA GLY A 220 -1.64 -8.98 -21.15
C GLY A 220 -0.28 -8.28 -21.23
N ASP A 221 -0.11 -7.15 -20.54
CA ASP A 221 1.19 -6.49 -20.37
C ASP A 221 1.97 -7.13 -19.22
N GLY A 222 3.13 -7.70 -19.53
CA GLY A 222 4.03 -8.33 -18.56
C GLY A 222 5.18 -7.45 -18.08
N HIS A 223 5.23 -6.16 -18.44
CA HIS A 223 6.28 -5.28 -17.96
C HIS A 223 6.16 -5.07 -16.45
N LEU A 224 7.33 -4.95 -15.82
CA LEU A 224 7.45 -4.93 -14.38
C LEU A 224 8.21 -3.68 -13.94
N ARG A 225 7.61 -2.88 -13.07
CA ARG A 225 8.28 -1.71 -12.47
C ARG A 225 9.03 -2.15 -11.22
N ILE A 226 10.31 -1.79 -11.11
CA ILE A 226 11.03 -1.81 -9.84
C ILE A 226 10.56 -0.59 -9.02
N ILE A 227 10.03 -0.86 -7.83
CA ILE A 227 9.52 0.14 -6.88
C ILE A 227 10.46 0.30 -5.69
N HIS A 228 11.28 -0.71 -5.41
CA HIS A 228 12.30 -0.68 -4.38
C HIS A 228 13.44 -1.65 -4.74
N ALA A 229 14.67 -1.21 -4.55
CA ALA A 229 15.86 -2.04 -4.58
C ALA A 229 16.90 -1.44 -3.62
N ARG A 230 17.77 -2.29 -3.07
CA ARG A 230 18.84 -1.87 -2.15
C ARG A 230 19.80 -0.90 -2.86
N HIS A 231 20.16 0.19 -2.20
CA HIS A 231 21.17 1.12 -2.72
C HIS A 231 22.57 0.47 -2.82
N GLY A 232 23.40 0.91 -3.75
CA GLY A 232 24.73 0.33 -4.00
C GLY A 232 24.70 -1.01 -4.74
N THR A 233 23.53 -1.46 -5.20
CA THR A 233 23.40 -2.57 -6.14
C THR A 233 23.10 -2.04 -7.55
N PRO A 234 23.39 -2.79 -8.62
CA PRO A 234 23.04 -2.37 -9.98
C PRO A 234 21.57 -2.01 -10.16
N ALA A 235 20.66 -2.72 -9.50
CA ALA A 235 19.22 -2.44 -9.55
C ALA A 235 18.85 -1.19 -8.74
N GLY A 236 19.45 -0.97 -7.57
CA GLY A 236 19.28 0.26 -6.79
C GLY A 236 19.76 1.49 -7.54
N ASP A 237 20.92 1.39 -8.20
CA ASP A 237 21.49 2.48 -8.99
C ASP A 237 20.68 2.77 -10.25
N ALA A 238 20.17 1.72 -10.91
CA ALA A 238 19.26 1.85 -12.04
C ALA A 238 17.93 2.51 -11.62
N LEU A 239 17.36 2.11 -10.48
CA LEU A 239 16.18 2.73 -9.91
C LEU A 239 16.42 4.22 -9.62
N ALA A 240 17.48 4.54 -8.90
CA ALA A 240 17.84 5.91 -8.58
C ALA A 240 18.08 6.74 -9.86
N LYS A 241 18.77 6.19 -10.87
CA LYS A 241 19.00 6.85 -12.16
C LYS A 241 17.71 7.09 -12.93
N ALA A 242 16.82 6.10 -13.01
CA ALA A 242 15.52 6.24 -13.67
C ALA A 242 14.71 7.35 -12.98
N GLN A 243 14.64 7.32 -11.66
CA GLN A 243 13.96 8.36 -10.90
C GLN A 243 14.58 9.74 -11.15
N ARG A 244 15.92 9.88 -11.20
CA ARG A 244 16.61 11.17 -11.48
C ARG A 244 16.23 11.74 -12.84
N ARG A 245 15.97 10.85 -13.80
CA ARG A 245 15.50 11.17 -15.16
C ARG A 245 13.98 11.33 -15.26
N ARG A 246 13.28 11.29 -14.13
CA ARG A 246 11.81 11.36 -14.08
C ARG A 246 11.14 10.22 -14.85
N GLN A 247 11.73 9.03 -14.75
CA GLN A 247 11.28 7.80 -15.41
C GLN A 247 11.01 6.71 -14.38
N MET A 248 10.21 5.72 -14.77
CA MET A 248 10.07 4.49 -14.02
C MET A 248 11.21 3.54 -14.41
N ALA A 249 11.78 2.83 -13.43
CA ALA A 249 12.66 1.69 -13.72
C ALA A 249 11.78 0.51 -14.11
N VAL A 250 11.66 0.25 -15.41
CA VAL A 250 10.81 -0.80 -15.97
C VAL A 250 11.67 -1.90 -16.57
N LEU A 251 11.35 -3.13 -16.21
CA LEU A 251 11.93 -4.35 -16.75
C LEU A 251 11.03 -4.88 -17.88
N PRO A 252 11.64 -5.43 -18.95
CA PRO A 252 10.88 -6.03 -20.04
C PRO A 252 10.21 -7.34 -19.57
N PRO A 253 9.16 -7.78 -20.27
CA PRO A 253 8.35 -8.93 -19.85
C PRO A 253 9.09 -10.27 -19.96
N ASP A 254 10.17 -10.37 -20.72
CA ASP A 254 11.04 -11.54 -20.86
C ASP A 254 12.18 -11.58 -19.82
N SER A 255 12.27 -10.57 -18.94
CA SER A 255 13.27 -10.58 -17.87
C SER A 255 13.02 -11.70 -16.85
N PRO A 256 14.08 -12.29 -16.25
CA PRO A 256 13.93 -13.31 -15.21
C PRO A 256 12.99 -12.87 -14.07
N MET A 257 13.10 -11.60 -13.66
CA MET A 257 12.26 -11.01 -12.61
C MET A 257 10.79 -10.89 -13.04
N ALA A 258 10.49 -10.54 -14.30
CA ALA A 258 9.11 -10.54 -14.79
C ALA A 258 8.53 -11.95 -14.81
N LEU A 259 9.30 -12.94 -15.28
CA LEU A 259 8.87 -14.34 -15.27
C LEU A 259 8.62 -14.86 -13.84
N GLU A 260 9.46 -14.49 -12.87
CA GLU A 260 9.27 -14.82 -11.45
C GLU A 260 8.02 -14.14 -10.86
N ALA A 261 7.86 -12.83 -11.09
CA ALA A 261 6.74 -12.03 -10.59
C ALA A 261 5.39 -12.59 -11.06
N PHE A 262 5.31 -12.99 -12.33
CA PHE A 262 4.10 -13.44 -12.99
C PHE A 262 3.99 -14.98 -13.10
N HIS A 263 4.84 -15.77 -12.44
CA HIS A 263 4.96 -17.21 -12.70
C HIS A 263 3.64 -18.00 -12.59
N GLN A 264 2.70 -17.56 -11.74
CA GLN A 264 1.38 -18.20 -11.59
C GLN A 264 0.31 -17.65 -12.53
N GLN A 265 0.57 -16.51 -13.18
CA GLN A 265 -0.34 -15.84 -14.11
C GLN A 265 -0.09 -16.23 -15.57
N ILE A 266 1.11 -16.74 -15.88
CA ILE A 266 1.55 -17.09 -17.23
C ILE A 266 1.45 -18.61 -17.48
N ALA A 267 1.57 -19.02 -18.75
CA ALA A 267 1.59 -20.43 -19.10
C ALA A 267 2.90 -21.10 -18.64
N PRO A 268 2.87 -22.38 -18.22
CA PRO A 268 4.11 -23.12 -17.92
C PRO A 268 5.08 -23.09 -19.11
N GLY A 269 6.35 -22.77 -18.84
CA GLY A 269 7.39 -22.67 -19.88
C GLY A 269 7.33 -21.40 -20.75
N ALA A 270 6.47 -20.43 -20.40
CA ALA A 270 6.44 -19.14 -21.10
C ALA A 270 7.80 -18.44 -21.02
N ARG A 271 8.25 -17.89 -22.16
CA ARG A 271 9.48 -17.09 -22.27
C ARG A 271 9.24 -15.60 -22.08
N SER A 272 7.99 -15.21 -21.86
CA SER A 272 7.56 -13.84 -21.61
C SER A 272 6.41 -13.82 -20.61
N ALA A 273 6.39 -12.80 -19.78
CA ALA A 273 5.28 -12.49 -18.89
C ALA A 273 4.10 -11.82 -19.62
N SER A 274 4.27 -11.42 -20.89
CA SER A 274 3.18 -10.86 -21.70
C SER A 274 2.34 -11.97 -22.31
N GLY A 275 1.04 -11.74 -22.43
CA GLY A 275 0.08 -12.68 -23.03
C GLY A 275 -1.22 -12.79 -22.27
N ARG A 276 -2.19 -13.54 -22.81
CA ARG A 276 -3.47 -13.75 -22.12
C ARG A 276 -3.24 -14.49 -20.79
N PRO A 277 -3.71 -13.94 -19.65
CA PRO A 277 -3.56 -14.63 -18.39
C PRO A 277 -4.33 -15.95 -18.39
N ARG A 278 -3.87 -16.92 -17.59
CA ARG A 278 -4.63 -18.15 -17.36
C ARG A 278 -6.04 -17.81 -16.88
N ALA A 279 -7.05 -18.36 -17.56
CA ALA A 279 -8.38 -18.45 -16.96
C ALA A 279 -8.26 -19.33 -15.70
N ARG A 280 -8.74 -18.85 -14.55
CA ARG A 280 -8.89 -19.72 -13.37
C ARG A 280 -9.80 -20.88 -13.80
N GLY A 281 -9.27 -22.09 -13.82
CA GLY A 281 -10.07 -23.29 -14.05
C GLY A 281 -11.17 -23.34 -13.01
N GLY A 282 -12.42 -23.29 -13.44
CA GLY A 282 -13.56 -23.54 -12.56
C GLY A 282 -13.39 -24.94 -11.96
N HIS A 283 -13.54 -25.06 -10.65
CA HIS A 283 -13.74 -26.36 -10.03
C HIS A 283 -14.90 -27.05 -10.74
N GLY A 284 -14.57 -28.08 -11.52
CA GLY A 284 -15.55 -28.92 -12.18
C GLY A 284 -16.41 -29.57 -11.11
N ALA A 285 -17.64 -29.09 -10.97
CA ALA A 285 -18.71 -29.87 -10.38
C ALA A 285 -18.92 -31.10 -11.28
N THR A 286 -18.28 -32.20 -10.94
CA THR A 286 -18.66 -33.52 -11.45
C THR A 286 -20.07 -33.82 -10.96
N ARG A 287 -21.07 -33.48 -11.80
CA ARG A 287 -22.36 -34.17 -11.79
C ARG A 287 -22.09 -35.63 -12.14
N ARG A 288 -22.15 -36.53 -11.16
CA ARG A 288 -22.48 -37.93 -11.41
C ARG A 288 -23.99 -38.05 -11.42
N THR A 289 -24.54 -38.20 -12.61
CA THR A 289 -25.81 -38.88 -12.86
C THR A 289 -25.47 -40.28 -13.34
N GLY A 290 -26.03 -41.30 -12.69
CA GLY A 290 -25.78 -42.71 -12.95
C GLY A 290 -25.78 -43.48 -11.65
#